data_AF-Q2QB71-F1
#
_entry.id   AF-Q2QB71-F1
#
_cell.length_a   1.000
_cell.length_b   1.000
_cell.length_c   1.000
_cell.angle_alpha   90.00
_cell.angle_beta   90.00
_cell.angle_gamma   90.00
#
_symmetry.space_group_name_H-M   'P 1'
#
loop_
_entity.id
_entity.type
_entity.pdbx_description
1 polymer ?
#
loop_
_entity_poly.entity_id
_entity_poly.type
_entity_poly.pdbx_seq_one_letter_code
_entity_poly.pdbx_strand_id
1 'polypeptide(L)'
;VSTCVHNVCAHDACRPAINFVVELMYASSIFQMPDLVSIFQRRLLNFVGKALADDVIPILVVAFHCQLSQLITQCIERVARSDIDSISLEKGLPDEVIEKIKILRRNSQQGCDPNMPAVDPLHEKRIRRIHKALDSDDVELVKLLLSESAITLDEANALHYAAAYCDPKVVTEVLSLGLADVNLRNSRGYTVLHIAVMRREPSIIVLLLTKGARASELTSDGQSAVSICRRLTKPKDYHSKTEQEQEANKDRICIDVLERE
;
A
#
# COMPACT_ATOMS: atom_id res chain seq x y z
N VAL A 1 3.62 23.63 -1.02
CA VAL A 1 2.21 23.24 -0.78
C VAL A 1 2.20 21.77 -0.37
N SER A 2 1.56 21.41 0.74
CA SER A 2 1.48 20.03 1.26
C SER A 2 0.29 19.25 0.68
N THR A 3 -0.28 19.69 -0.45
CA THR A 3 -1.39 19.01 -1.11
C THR A 3 -0.86 18.08 -2.20
N CYS A 4 -1.74 17.25 -2.78
CA CYS A 4 -1.42 16.45 -3.95
C CYS A 4 -1.70 17.20 -5.26
N VAL A 5 -1.26 16.65 -6.39
CA VAL A 5 -1.49 17.21 -7.74
C VAL A 5 -2.75 16.69 -8.42
N HIS A 6 -3.58 15.91 -7.72
CA HIS A 6 -4.82 15.40 -8.29
C HIS A 6 -5.94 16.44 -8.22
N ASN A 7 -6.38 16.91 -9.39
CA ASN A 7 -7.38 17.98 -9.54
C ASN A 7 -8.76 17.70 -8.91
N VAL A 8 -9.15 16.42 -8.75
CA VAL A 8 -10.46 16.04 -8.17
C VAL A 8 -10.36 15.86 -6.65
N CYS A 9 -9.15 15.88 -6.08
CA CYS A 9 -8.97 15.73 -4.66
C CYS A 9 -9.40 17.00 -3.92
N ALA A 10 -10.31 16.89 -2.96
CA ALA A 10 -10.71 18.00 -2.07
C ALA A 10 -9.58 18.50 -1.16
N HIS A 11 -8.45 17.78 -1.11
CA HIS A 11 -7.27 18.06 -0.29
C HIS A 11 -7.50 18.09 1.24
N ASP A 12 -8.67 17.69 1.71
CA ASP A 12 -9.01 17.62 3.15
C ASP A 12 -8.09 16.68 3.95
N ALA A 13 -7.74 15.53 3.37
CA ALA A 13 -6.91 14.50 4.00
C ALA A 13 -6.10 13.72 2.94
N CYS A 14 -5.49 14.43 2.00
CA CYS A 14 -4.65 13.79 0.98
C CYS A 14 -3.33 13.28 1.56
N ARG A 15 -2.78 12.21 0.98
CA ARG A 15 -1.56 11.54 1.46
C ARG A 15 -0.37 12.49 1.67
N PRO A 16 -0.07 13.47 0.78
CA PRO A 16 0.97 14.46 1.05
C PRO A 16 0.74 15.34 2.27
N ALA A 17 -0.52 15.70 2.56
CA ALA A 17 -0.86 16.53 3.72
C ALA A 17 -0.73 15.71 5.00
N ILE A 18 -1.16 14.44 4.97
CA ILE A 18 -1.00 13.50 6.06
C ILE A 18 0.49 13.29 6.35
N ASN A 19 1.29 12.92 5.36
CA ASN A 19 2.72 12.68 5.52
C ASN A 19 3.45 13.89 6.12
N PHE A 20 3.12 15.11 5.66
CA PHE A 20 3.69 16.32 6.22
C PHE A 20 3.38 16.48 7.72
N VAL A 21 2.14 16.24 8.15
CA VAL A 21 1.79 16.32 9.58
C VAL A 21 2.39 15.18 10.38
N VAL A 22 2.51 13.98 9.79
CA VAL A 22 3.20 12.83 10.40
C VAL A 22 4.68 13.15 10.66
N GLU A 23 5.38 13.72 9.67
CA GLU A 23 6.78 14.17 9.81
C GLU A 23 6.93 15.22 10.93
N LEU A 24 6.03 16.23 10.97
CA LEU A 24 6.03 17.24 12.02
C LEU A 24 5.72 16.66 13.40
N MET A 25 4.83 15.67 13.49
CA MET A 25 4.54 14.97 14.74
C MET A 25 5.79 14.24 15.25
N TYR A 26 6.48 13.49 14.38
CA TYR A 26 7.74 12.83 14.75
C TYR A 26 8.78 13.83 15.26
N ALA A 27 9.03 14.90 14.49
CA ALA A 27 9.99 15.92 14.90
C ALA A 27 9.60 16.53 16.25
N SER A 28 8.34 16.89 16.44
CA SER A 28 7.85 17.50 17.69
C SER A 28 7.99 16.56 18.89
N SER A 29 7.73 15.26 18.70
CA SER A 29 7.93 14.25 19.74
C SER A 29 9.41 14.07 20.08
N ILE A 30 10.29 14.02 19.07
CA ILE A 30 11.75 13.87 19.27
C ILE A 30 12.33 15.08 20.01
N PHE A 31 11.92 16.30 19.63
CA PHE A 31 12.37 17.54 20.27
C PHE A 31 11.61 17.89 21.56
N GLN A 32 10.73 17.01 22.05
CA GLN A 32 9.99 17.17 23.31
C GLN A 32 9.16 18.47 23.36
N MET A 33 8.41 18.76 22.29
CA MET A 33 7.57 19.96 22.14
C MET A 33 6.07 19.61 22.36
N PRO A 34 5.57 19.55 23.60
CA PRO A 34 4.25 19.00 23.91
C PRO A 34 3.08 19.80 23.30
N ASP A 35 3.21 21.13 23.21
CA ASP A 35 2.17 21.98 22.62
C ASP A 35 1.96 21.66 21.13
N LEU A 36 3.06 21.45 20.41
CA LEU A 36 3.03 21.06 19.00
C LEU A 36 2.47 19.64 18.83
N VAL A 37 2.87 18.70 19.68
CA VAL A 37 2.31 17.34 19.69
C VAL A 37 0.79 17.39 19.88
N SER A 38 0.27 18.20 20.81
CA SER A 38 -1.17 18.35 21.02
C SER A 38 -1.90 18.89 19.77
N ILE A 39 -1.32 19.91 19.12
CA ILE A 39 -1.87 20.50 17.88
C ILE A 39 -1.89 19.46 16.76
N PHE A 40 -0.78 18.77 16.53
CA PHE A 40 -0.68 17.78 15.46
C PHE A 40 -1.56 16.56 15.74
N GLN A 41 -1.72 16.14 16.99
CA GLN A 41 -2.60 15.04 17.35
C GLN A 41 -4.05 15.35 16.97
N ARG A 42 -4.55 16.55 17.28
CA ARG A 42 -5.90 17.00 16.88
C ARG A 42 -6.06 17.01 15.37
N ARG A 43 -5.03 17.44 14.64
CA ARG A 43 -5.05 17.47 13.17
C ARG A 43 -5.06 16.07 12.57
N LEU A 44 -4.24 15.17 13.10
CA LEU A 44 -4.22 13.76 12.68
C LEU A 44 -5.56 13.06 12.96
N LEU A 45 -6.19 13.31 14.11
CA LEU A 45 -7.53 12.80 14.43
C LEU A 45 -8.56 13.22 13.36
N ASN A 46 -8.51 14.48 12.90
CA ASN A 46 -9.40 14.95 11.83
C ASN A 46 -9.16 14.19 10.52
N PHE A 47 -7.90 13.88 10.18
CA PHE A 47 -7.58 13.10 8.99
C PHE A 47 -8.10 11.66 9.06
N VAL A 48 -8.07 10.99 10.22
CA VAL A 48 -8.52 9.58 10.35
C VAL A 48 -9.96 9.38 9.85
N GLY A 49 -10.84 10.36 10.08
CA GLY A 49 -12.24 10.30 9.64
C GLY A 49 -12.46 10.53 8.13
N LYS A 50 -11.50 11.17 7.45
CA LYS A 50 -11.65 11.64 6.06
C LYS A 50 -10.71 10.93 5.08
N ALA A 51 -9.62 10.38 5.57
CA ALA A 51 -8.60 9.73 4.78
C ALA A 51 -9.08 8.37 4.26
N LEU A 52 -8.46 7.92 3.17
CA LEU A 52 -8.55 6.54 2.72
C LEU A 52 -7.94 5.60 3.77
N ALA A 53 -8.39 4.35 3.80
CA ALA A 53 -7.95 3.41 4.82
C ALA A 53 -6.41 3.23 4.82
N ASP A 54 -5.79 3.10 3.65
CA ASP A 54 -4.34 2.98 3.49
C ASP A 54 -3.57 4.22 3.96
N ASP A 55 -4.22 5.39 3.96
CA ASP A 55 -3.68 6.67 4.41
C ASP A 55 -3.74 6.85 5.92
N VAL A 56 -4.47 5.98 6.63
CA VAL A 56 -4.49 5.93 8.09
C VAL A 56 -3.28 5.18 8.65
N ILE A 57 -2.67 4.27 7.89
CA ILE A 57 -1.53 3.45 8.35
C ILE A 57 -0.35 4.31 8.84
N PRO A 58 0.15 5.34 8.12
CA PRO A 58 1.21 6.20 8.64
C PRO A 58 0.82 6.97 9.89
N ILE A 59 -0.46 7.36 10.01
CA ILE A 59 -0.99 8.06 11.19
C ILE A 59 -0.92 7.13 12.39
N LEU A 60 -1.30 5.86 12.21
CA LEU A 60 -1.24 4.84 13.25
C LEU A 60 0.20 4.56 13.69
N VAL A 61 1.14 4.46 12.75
CA VAL A 61 2.56 4.21 13.05
C VAL A 61 3.15 5.36 13.87
N VAL A 62 2.90 6.63 13.49
CA VAL A 62 3.39 7.77 14.28
C VAL A 62 2.70 7.87 15.64
N ALA A 63 1.39 7.58 15.71
CA ALA A 63 0.66 7.56 16.96
C ALA A 63 1.22 6.51 17.92
N PHE A 64 1.57 5.33 17.41
CA PHE A 64 2.20 4.27 18.20
C PHE A 64 3.58 4.68 18.71
N HIS A 65 4.46 5.20 17.85
CA HIS A 65 5.79 5.65 18.27
C HIS A 65 5.74 6.81 19.29
N CYS A 66 4.77 7.70 19.15
CA CYS A 66 4.57 8.83 20.07
C CYS A 66 3.66 8.49 21.27
N GLN A 67 3.25 7.22 21.43
CA GLN A 67 2.41 6.74 22.53
C GLN A 67 1.06 7.50 22.70
N LEU A 68 0.44 7.89 21.59
CA LEU A 68 -0.79 8.68 21.56
C LEU A 68 -2.05 7.79 21.63
N SER A 69 -2.39 7.30 22.82
CA SER A 69 -3.45 6.30 23.05
C SER A 69 -4.78 6.59 22.34
N GLN A 70 -5.28 7.83 22.41
CA GLN A 70 -6.55 8.18 21.76
C GLN A 70 -6.49 8.04 20.23
N LEU A 71 -5.39 8.50 19.62
CA LEU A 71 -5.19 8.45 18.17
C LEU A 71 -4.97 7.01 17.71
N ILE A 72 -4.22 6.22 18.47
CA ILE A 72 -4.02 4.77 18.22
C ILE A 72 -5.38 4.06 18.17
N THR A 73 -6.23 4.24 19.19
CA THR A 73 -7.54 3.57 19.26
C THR A 73 -8.41 3.90 18.05
N GLN A 74 -8.52 5.19 17.69
CA GLN A 74 -9.32 5.60 16.52
C GLN A 74 -8.78 5.06 15.20
N CYS A 75 -7.44 5.05 15.03
CA CYS A 75 -6.82 4.48 13.84
C CYS A 75 -7.05 2.97 13.74
N ILE A 76 -6.84 2.23 14.84
CA ILE A 76 -7.11 0.78 14.90
C ILE A 76 -8.56 0.48 14.54
N GLU A 77 -9.50 1.22 15.11
CA GLU A 77 -10.93 1.10 14.83
C GLU A 77 -11.28 1.38 13.35
N ARG A 78 -10.65 2.39 12.76
CA ARG A 78 -10.84 2.75 11.35
C ARG A 78 -10.25 1.72 10.40
N VAL A 79 -9.10 1.16 10.73
CA VAL A 79 -8.40 0.11 9.97
C VAL A 79 -9.11 -1.23 10.11
N ALA A 80 -9.60 -1.59 11.30
CA ALA A 80 -10.34 -2.83 11.53
C ALA A 80 -11.62 -2.93 10.68
N ARG A 81 -12.31 -1.80 10.47
CA ARG A 81 -13.50 -1.70 9.62
C ARG A 81 -13.20 -1.60 8.11
N SER A 82 -11.92 -1.56 7.72
CA SER A 82 -11.51 -1.46 6.31
C SER A 82 -11.22 -2.82 5.68
N ASP A 83 -11.10 -2.83 4.36
CA ASP A 83 -10.78 -3.95 3.49
C ASP A 83 -9.27 -4.24 3.34
N ILE A 84 -8.40 -3.57 4.11
CA ILE A 84 -6.94 -3.79 4.06
C ILE A 84 -6.63 -5.25 4.42
N ASP A 85 -5.86 -5.91 3.57
CA ASP A 85 -5.49 -7.32 3.75
C ASP A 85 -4.47 -7.52 4.89
N SER A 86 -4.41 -8.75 5.42
CA SER A 86 -3.54 -9.08 6.55
C SER A 86 -2.06 -8.89 6.25
N ILE A 87 -1.63 -9.11 5.00
CA ILE A 87 -0.21 -8.99 4.61
C ILE A 87 0.21 -7.53 4.68
N SER A 88 -0.59 -6.62 4.14
CA SER A 88 -0.33 -5.18 4.19
C SER A 88 -0.28 -4.65 5.62
N LEU A 89 -1.09 -5.19 6.53
CA LEU A 89 -1.01 -4.87 7.97
C LEU A 89 0.29 -5.39 8.59
N GLU A 90 0.64 -6.66 8.34
CA GLU A 90 1.86 -7.31 8.86
C GLU A 90 3.15 -6.60 8.41
N LYS A 91 3.18 -6.07 7.19
CA LYS A 91 4.33 -5.30 6.68
C LYS A 91 4.39 -3.86 7.20
N GLY A 92 3.24 -3.28 7.57
CA GLY A 92 3.13 -1.85 7.86
C GLY A 92 3.02 -1.48 9.34
N LEU A 93 2.71 -2.42 10.23
CA LEU A 93 2.36 -2.15 11.62
C LEU A 93 3.12 -3.06 12.61
N PRO A 94 3.30 -2.61 13.87
CA PRO A 94 3.82 -3.47 14.94
C PRO A 94 2.85 -4.62 15.30
N ASP A 95 3.41 -5.77 15.70
CA ASP A 95 2.64 -6.98 16.06
C ASP A 95 1.55 -6.72 17.12
N GLU A 96 1.84 -5.89 18.14
CA GLU A 96 0.87 -5.53 19.18
C GLU A 96 -0.39 -4.85 18.60
N VAL A 97 -0.20 -4.00 17.59
CA VAL A 97 -1.30 -3.28 16.92
C VAL A 97 -2.06 -4.23 16.01
N ILE A 98 -1.37 -5.12 15.31
CA ILE A 98 -1.96 -6.12 14.41
C ILE A 98 -2.88 -7.06 15.19
N GLU A 99 -2.45 -7.56 16.35
CA GLU A 99 -3.28 -8.44 17.17
C GLU A 99 -4.55 -7.73 17.67
N LYS A 100 -4.46 -6.45 18.05
CA LYS A 100 -5.65 -5.64 18.38
C LYS A 100 -6.61 -5.51 17.19
N ILE A 101 -6.10 -5.27 15.99
CA ILE A 101 -6.92 -5.20 14.77
C ILE A 101 -7.59 -6.55 14.46
N LYS A 102 -6.86 -7.66 14.57
CA LYS A 102 -7.38 -9.02 14.35
C LYS A 102 -8.51 -9.35 15.32
N ILE A 103 -8.36 -9.01 16.61
CA ILE A 103 -9.40 -9.22 17.63
C ILE A 103 -10.67 -8.43 17.25
N LEU A 104 -10.55 -7.15 16.88
CA LEU A 104 -11.70 -6.33 16.50
C LEU A 104 -12.41 -6.83 15.23
N ARG A 105 -11.65 -7.28 14.23
CA ARG A 105 -12.21 -7.88 13.00
C ARG A 105 -13.00 -9.15 13.34
N ARG A 106 -12.45 -10.02 14.19
CA ARG A 106 -13.13 -11.26 14.62
C ARG A 106 -14.42 -10.96 15.38
N ASN A 107 -14.39 -10.02 16.32
CA ASN A 107 -15.57 -9.61 17.08
C ASN A 107 -16.68 -9.04 16.17
N SER A 108 -16.29 -8.35 15.09
CA SER A 108 -17.24 -7.79 14.12
C SER A 108 -17.84 -8.86 13.19
N GLN A 109 -17.09 -9.94 12.91
CA GLN A 109 -17.54 -11.06 12.07
C GLN A 109 -18.38 -12.10 12.82
N GLN A 110 -18.42 -12.05 14.15
CA GLN A 110 -19.18 -12.97 15.00
C GLN A 110 -20.72 -12.89 14.81
N GLY A 111 -21.21 -12.00 13.94
CA GLY A 111 -22.61 -11.87 13.54
C GLY A 111 -22.90 -12.17 12.06
N CYS A 112 -21.96 -12.71 11.29
CA CYS A 112 -22.15 -13.00 9.86
C CYS A 112 -22.55 -14.46 9.57
N ASP A 113 -23.31 -14.61 8.49
CA ASP A 113 -23.94 -15.83 7.97
C ASP A 113 -23.00 -17.06 7.92
N PRO A 114 -23.37 -18.22 8.49
CA PRO A 114 -22.54 -19.44 8.51
C PRO A 114 -22.24 -20.07 7.14
N ASN A 115 -22.72 -19.47 6.05
CA ASN A 115 -22.57 -19.97 4.68
C ASN A 115 -21.36 -19.41 3.91
N MET A 116 -20.49 -18.61 4.54
CA MET A 116 -19.20 -18.24 3.92
C MET A 116 -18.26 -19.45 3.90
N PRO A 117 -17.71 -19.85 2.73
CA PRO A 117 -16.76 -20.94 2.67
C PRO A 117 -15.53 -20.57 3.51
N ALA A 118 -15.29 -21.34 4.57
CA ALA A 118 -14.08 -21.22 5.35
C ALA A 118 -12.89 -21.44 4.41
N VAL A 119 -12.05 -20.42 4.25
CA VAL A 119 -10.79 -20.55 3.51
C VAL A 119 -10.00 -21.67 4.18
N ASP A 120 -9.66 -22.72 3.43
CA ASP A 120 -8.89 -23.85 3.94
C ASP A 120 -7.60 -23.31 4.60
N PRO A 121 -7.39 -23.51 5.92
CA PRO A 121 -6.20 -23.03 6.62
C PRO A 121 -4.89 -23.52 5.97
N LEU A 122 -4.94 -24.65 5.25
CA LEU A 122 -3.81 -25.16 4.50
C LEU A 122 -3.51 -24.32 3.24
N HIS A 123 -4.53 -23.80 2.56
CA HIS A 123 -4.39 -22.95 1.39
C HIS A 123 -3.72 -21.62 1.75
N GLU A 124 -4.20 -20.92 2.78
CA GLU A 124 -3.58 -19.67 3.25
C GLU A 124 -2.12 -19.90 3.68
N LYS A 125 -1.85 -21.02 4.38
CA LYS A 125 -0.49 -21.39 4.78
C LYS A 125 0.45 -21.62 3.58
N ARG A 126 -0.06 -22.19 2.50
CA ARG A 126 0.72 -22.40 1.26
C ARG A 126 1.01 -21.08 0.55
N ILE A 127 0.03 -20.19 0.40
CA ILE A 127 0.24 -18.83 -0.14
C ILE A 127 1.32 -18.10 0.67
N ARG A 128 1.23 -18.14 2.01
CA ARG A 128 2.20 -17.51 2.89
C ARG A 128 3.63 -18.06 2.73
N ARG A 129 3.79 -19.34 2.35
CA ARG A 129 5.13 -19.89 2.03
C ARG A 129 5.69 -19.29 0.76
N ILE A 130 4.86 -19.10 -0.27
CA ILE A 130 5.26 -18.44 -1.53
C ILE A 130 5.70 -16.99 -1.24
N HIS A 131 4.92 -16.24 -0.44
CA HIS A 131 5.30 -14.87 -0.04
C HIS A 131 6.61 -14.82 0.76
N LYS A 132 6.85 -15.79 1.65
CA LYS A 132 8.12 -15.88 2.37
C LYS A 132 9.31 -16.16 1.45
N ALA A 133 9.14 -16.99 0.42
CA ALA A 133 10.18 -17.23 -0.58
C ALA A 133 10.48 -15.96 -1.41
N LEU A 134 9.45 -15.16 -1.72
CA LEU A 134 9.60 -13.85 -2.35
C LEU A 134 10.31 -12.84 -1.44
N ASP A 135 10.04 -12.85 -0.13
CA ASP A 135 10.74 -12.02 0.85
C ASP A 135 12.24 -12.37 0.99
N SER A 136 12.61 -13.61 0.69
CA SER A 136 14.00 -14.09 0.74
C SER A 136 14.70 -14.05 -0.63
N ASP A 137 14.09 -13.40 -1.63
CA ASP A 137 14.56 -13.32 -3.01
C ASP A 137 14.84 -14.70 -3.67
N ASP A 138 14.18 -15.76 -3.21
CA ASP A 138 14.42 -17.14 -3.65
C ASP A 138 13.36 -17.57 -4.68
N VAL A 139 13.54 -17.12 -5.93
CA VAL A 139 12.61 -17.41 -7.03
C VAL A 139 12.65 -18.89 -7.43
N GLU A 140 13.74 -19.60 -7.17
CA GLU A 140 13.80 -21.06 -7.38
C GLU A 140 12.93 -21.79 -6.36
N LEU A 141 12.95 -21.37 -5.09
CA LEU A 141 12.02 -21.89 -4.09
C LEU A 141 10.57 -21.54 -4.44
N VAL A 142 10.29 -20.36 -5.00
CA VAL A 142 8.95 -20.05 -5.53
C VAL A 142 8.54 -21.07 -6.60
N LYS A 143 9.39 -21.35 -7.59
CA LYS A 143 9.12 -22.36 -8.62
C LYS A 143 8.88 -23.75 -8.02
N LEU A 144 9.70 -24.16 -7.05
CA LEU A 144 9.55 -25.44 -6.37
C LEU A 144 8.20 -25.52 -5.66
N LEU A 145 7.84 -24.50 -4.88
CA LEU A 145 6.57 -24.43 -4.15
C LEU A 145 5.35 -24.43 -5.10
N LEU A 146 5.45 -23.79 -6.26
CA LEU A 146 4.41 -23.84 -7.30
C LEU A 146 4.30 -25.22 -7.95
N SER A 147 5.41 -25.95 -8.08
CA SER A 147 5.39 -27.32 -8.65
C SER A 147 4.86 -28.38 -7.68
N GLU A 148 5.10 -28.20 -6.38
CA GLU A 148 4.67 -29.13 -5.33
C GLU A 148 3.25 -28.85 -4.82
N SER A 149 2.72 -27.65 -5.06
CA SER A 149 1.39 -27.24 -4.60
C SER A 149 0.44 -27.01 -5.78
N ALA A 150 -0.86 -27.20 -5.55
CA ALA A 150 -1.88 -26.83 -6.54
C ALA A 150 -2.14 -25.31 -6.61
N ILE A 151 -1.25 -24.47 -6.05
CA ILE A 151 -1.42 -23.02 -5.98
C ILE A 151 -0.64 -22.35 -7.11
N THR A 152 -1.32 -21.51 -7.87
CA THR A 152 -0.73 -20.68 -8.93
C THR A 152 -0.18 -19.35 -8.40
N LEU A 153 0.65 -18.66 -9.20
CA LEU A 153 1.10 -17.30 -8.87
C LEU A 153 -0.07 -16.33 -8.68
N ASP A 154 -1.11 -16.48 -9.49
CA ASP A 154 -2.30 -15.63 -9.48
C ASP A 154 -3.14 -15.85 -8.23
N GLU A 155 -3.41 -17.11 -7.85
CA GLU A 155 -4.10 -17.43 -6.59
C GLU A 155 -3.35 -16.91 -5.37
N ALA A 156 -2.02 -16.93 -5.42
CA ALA A 156 -1.18 -16.36 -4.37
C ALA A 156 -1.08 -14.83 -4.42
N ASN A 157 -1.62 -14.13 -5.42
CA ASN A 157 -1.34 -12.72 -5.72
C ASN A 157 0.18 -12.42 -5.65
N ALA A 158 1.01 -13.36 -6.10
CA ALA A 158 2.45 -13.34 -5.90
C ALA A 158 3.10 -12.14 -6.61
N LEU A 159 2.59 -11.78 -7.79
CA LEU A 159 3.06 -10.63 -8.54
C LEU A 159 2.70 -9.30 -7.84
N HIS A 160 1.49 -9.18 -7.27
CA HIS A 160 1.13 -8.01 -6.44
C HIS A 160 2.04 -7.91 -5.22
N TYR A 161 2.32 -9.04 -4.55
CA TYR A 161 3.21 -9.09 -3.40
C TYR A 161 4.62 -8.64 -3.77
N ALA A 162 5.20 -9.20 -4.83
CA ALA A 162 6.54 -8.86 -5.29
C ALA A 162 6.64 -7.36 -5.66
N ALA A 163 5.64 -6.82 -6.37
CA ALA A 163 5.62 -5.41 -6.73
C ALA A 163 5.54 -4.48 -5.50
N ALA A 164 4.82 -4.89 -4.46
CA ALA A 164 4.68 -4.12 -3.22
C ALA A 164 5.95 -4.14 -2.36
N TYR A 165 6.58 -5.31 -2.19
CA TYR A 165 7.53 -5.53 -1.08
C TYR A 165 8.93 -6.02 -1.49
N CYS A 166 9.09 -6.65 -2.65
CA CYS A 166 10.36 -7.28 -3.05
C CYS A 166 11.20 -6.34 -3.93
N ASP A 167 12.48 -6.65 -4.14
CA ASP A 167 13.31 -5.83 -5.03
C ASP A 167 12.83 -5.87 -6.49
N PRO A 168 13.06 -4.81 -7.29
CA PRO A 168 12.68 -4.78 -8.71
C PRO A 168 13.22 -5.96 -9.53
N LYS A 169 14.37 -6.53 -9.11
CA LYS A 169 14.93 -7.75 -9.72
C LYS A 169 14.02 -8.95 -9.52
N VAL A 170 13.52 -9.19 -8.31
CA VAL A 170 12.56 -10.27 -8.02
C VAL A 170 11.29 -10.09 -8.82
N VAL A 171 10.78 -8.85 -8.95
CA VAL A 171 9.61 -8.57 -9.80
C VAL A 171 9.86 -8.97 -11.25
N THR A 172 11.07 -8.68 -11.76
CA THR A 172 11.48 -9.05 -13.12
C THR A 172 11.55 -10.56 -13.30
N GLU A 173 12.15 -11.26 -12.33
CA GLU A 173 12.27 -12.72 -12.36
C GLU A 173 10.91 -13.41 -12.27
N VAL A 174 10.01 -12.97 -11.38
CA VAL A 174 8.63 -13.48 -11.27
C VAL A 174 7.86 -13.25 -12.57
N LEU A 175 7.97 -12.06 -13.18
CA LEU A 175 7.35 -11.80 -14.49
C LEU A 175 7.94 -12.65 -15.61
N SER A 176 9.23 -12.98 -15.55
CA SER A 176 9.91 -13.81 -16.54
C SER A 176 9.43 -15.27 -16.56
N LEU A 177 8.81 -15.73 -15.47
CA LEU A 177 8.18 -17.04 -15.41
C LEU A 177 7.03 -17.17 -16.42
N GLY A 178 6.38 -16.05 -16.77
CA GLY A 178 5.26 -16.04 -17.73
C GLY A 178 4.01 -16.77 -17.23
N LEU A 179 3.91 -16.99 -15.91
CA LEU A 179 2.82 -17.75 -15.27
C LEU A 179 1.81 -16.85 -14.53
N ALA A 180 2.00 -15.53 -14.54
CA ALA A 180 1.14 -14.58 -13.82
C ALA A 180 0.41 -13.65 -14.79
N ASP A 181 -0.88 -13.42 -14.56
CA ASP A 181 -1.65 -12.41 -15.27
C ASP A 181 -1.33 -11.01 -14.74
N VAL A 182 -0.67 -10.19 -15.57
CA VAL A 182 -0.28 -8.81 -15.26
C VAL A 182 -1.47 -7.87 -15.06
N ASN A 183 -2.68 -8.25 -15.48
CA ASN A 183 -3.90 -7.48 -15.29
C ASN A 183 -4.82 -8.06 -14.21
N LEU A 184 -4.39 -9.10 -13.49
CA LEU A 184 -5.15 -9.69 -12.40
C LEU A 184 -5.49 -8.62 -11.35
N ARG A 185 -6.76 -8.61 -10.93
CA ARG A 185 -7.27 -7.73 -9.88
C ARG A 185 -7.35 -8.51 -8.57
N ASN A 186 -6.74 -7.98 -7.51
CA ASN A 186 -6.89 -8.54 -6.17
C ASN A 186 -8.30 -8.29 -5.61
N SER A 187 -8.58 -8.72 -4.37
CA SER A 187 -9.89 -8.56 -3.70
C SER A 187 -10.37 -7.11 -3.57
N ARG A 188 -9.46 -6.13 -3.64
CA ARG A 188 -9.75 -4.70 -3.59
C ARG A 188 -9.83 -4.05 -4.98
N GLY A 189 -9.73 -4.86 -6.03
CA GLY A 189 -9.76 -4.43 -7.43
C GLY A 189 -8.43 -3.88 -7.96
N TYR A 190 -7.34 -3.95 -7.19
CA TYR A 190 -6.03 -3.45 -7.61
C TYR A 190 -5.34 -4.43 -8.56
N THR A 191 -4.88 -3.91 -9.69
CA THR A 191 -3.88 -4.59 -10.53
C THR A 191 -2.47 -4.37 -9.98
N VAL A 192 -1.50 -5.18 -10.41
CA VAL A 192 -0.09 -4.97 -10.06
C VAL A 192 0.41 -3.58 -10.44
N LEU A 193 -0.09 -2.99 -11.53
CA LEU A 193 0.29 -1.63 -11.95
C LEU A 193 -0.13 -0.58 -10.90
N HIS A 194 -1.33 -0.71 -10.32
CA HIS A 194 -1.75 0.17 -9.23
C HIS A 194 -0.83 0.08 -8.01
N ILE A 195 -0.38 -1.14 -7.66
CA ILE A 195 0.54 -1.39 -6.55
C ILE A 195 1.93 -0.79 -6.84
N ALA A 196 2.46 -0.98 -8.05
CA ALA A 196 3.74 -0.41 -8.46
C ALA A 196 3.74 1.13 -8.38
N VAL A 197 2.63 1.76 -8.73
CA VAL A 197 2.44 3.21 -8.59
C VAL A 197 2.51 3.68 -7.14
N MET A 198 1.92 2.93 -6.21
CA MET A 198 1.99 3.27 -4.78
C MET A 198 3.42 3.22 -4.24
N ARG A 199 4.26 2.36 -4.81
CA ARG A 199 5.69 2.25 -4.49
C ARG A 199 6.55 3.36 -5.12
N ARG A 200 6.04 4.05 -6.15
CA ARG A 200 6.72 5.15 -6.87
C ARG A 200 8.05 4.72 -7.49
N GLU A 201 8.05 3.53 -8.09
CA GLU A 201 9.23 2.96 -8.72
C GLU A 201 9.03 2.86 -10.25
N PRO A 202 9.53 3.84 -11.03
CA PRO A 202 9.28 3.91 -12.48
C PRO A 202 9.75 2.67 -13.24
N SER A 203 10.84 2.04 -12.78
CA SER A 203 11.40 0.84 -13.42
C SER A 203 10.39 -0.32 -13.44
N ILE A 204 9.68 -0.54 -12.33
CA ILE A 204 8.63 -1.57 -12.23
C ILE A 204 7.42 -1.19 -13.09
N ILE A 205 7.01 0.08 -13.09
CA ILE A 205 5.88 0.56 -13.89
C ILE A 205 6.13 0.32 -15.38
N VAL A 206 7.29 0.74 -15.90
CA VAL A 206 7.67 0.54 -17.30
C VAL A 206 7.72 -0.96 -17.63
N LEU A 207 8.33 -1.77 -16.77
CA LEU A 207 8.39 -3.21 -16.95
C LEU A 207 6.98 -3.83 -17.08
N LEU A 208 6.05 -3.48 -16.21
CA LEU A 208 4.68 -3.99 -16.25
C LEU A 208 3.93 -3.56 -17.52
N LEU A 209 4.07 -2.30 -17.94
CA LEU A 209 3.47 -1.79 -19.18
C LEU A 209 4.03 -2.53 -20.40
N THR A 210 5.35 -2.76 -20.48
CA THR A 210 5.95 -3.55 -21.57
C THR A 210 5.48 -5.01 -21.59
N LYS A 211 5.02 -5.53 -20.44
CA LYS A 211 4.42 -6.87 -20.33
C LYS A 211 2.91 -6.88 -20.57
N GLY A 212 2.30 -5.76 -20.98
CA GLY A 212 0.89 -5.66 -21.33
C GLY A 212 -0.04 -5.28 -20.18
N ALA A 213 0.48 -4.70 -19.10
CA ALA A 213 -0.35 -4.12 -18.05
C ALA A 213 -1.13 -2.91 -18.60
N ARG A 214 -2.42 -2.83 -18.29
CA ARG A 214 -3.32 -1.79 -18.77
C ARG A 214 -3.44 -0.65 -17.76
N ALA A 215 -3.03 0.56 -18.15
CA ALA A 215 -3.13 1.76 -17.33
C ALA A 215 -4.58 2.23 -17.12
N SER A 216 -5.51 1.80 -17.98
CA SER A 216 -6.93 2.16 -17.95
C SER A 216 -7.77 1.37 -16.94
N GLU A 217 -7.23 0.28 -16.36
CA GLU A 217 -7.95 -0.51 -15.36
C GLU A 217 -8.27 0.34 -14.13
N LEU A 218 -9.42 0.07 -13.49
CA LEU A 218 -9.87 0.80 -12.32
C LEU A 218 -9.91 -0.11 -11.10
N THR A 219 -9.55 0.44 -9.94
CA THR A 219 -9.79 -0.19 -8.64
C THR A 219 -11.29 -0.28 -8.31
N SER A 220 -11.66 -0.98 -7.25
CA SER A 220 -13.07 -1.08 -6.83
C SER A 220 -13.69 0.27 -6.42
N ASP A 221 -12.86 1.24 -6.01
CA ASP A 221 -13.25 2.63 -5.73
C ASP A 221 -13.11 3.56 -6.96
N GLY A 222 -12.94 2.99 -8.17
CA GLY A 222 -12.95 3.73 -9.42
C GLY A 222 -11.70 4.58 -9.69
N GLN A 223 -10.56 4.25 -9.08
CA GLN A 223 -9.30 4.96 -9.30
C GLN A 223 -8.48 4.27 -10.39
N SER A 224 -7.96 5.05 -11.34
CA SER A 224 -6.93 4.58 -12.27
C SER A 224 -5.53 4.68 -11.65
N ALA A 225 -4.55 4.01 -12.26
CA ALA A 225 -3.15 4.10 -11.87
C ALA A 225 -2.65 5.56 -11.85
N VAL A 226 -2.96 6.37 -12.88
CA VAL A 226 -2.61 7.81 -12.94
C VAL A 226 -3.25 8.58 -11.78
N SER A 227 -4.53 8.30 -11.48
CA SER A 227 -5.26 8.97 -10.39
C SER A 227 -4.58 8.77 -9.04
N ILE A 228 -4.22 7.52 -8.74
CA ILE A 228 -3.47 7.15 -7.53
C ILE A 228 -2.11 7.88 -7.52
N CYS A 229 -1.36 7.84 -8.62
CA CYS A 229 -0.05 8.49 -8.73
C CYS A 229 -0.13 10.00 -8.44
N ARG A 230 -1.11 10.69 -9.03
CA ARG A 230 -1.35 12.12 -8.81
C ARG A 230 -1.76 12.42 -7.37
N ARG A 231 -2.55 11.54 -6.72
CA ARG A 231 -2.96 11.69 -5.32
C ARG A 231 -1.79 11.54 -4.34
N LEU A 232 -0.77 10.79 -4.75
CA LEU A 232 0.44 10.59 -3.97
C LEU A 232 1.47 11.73 -4.18
N THR A 233 1.52 12.34 -5.36
CA THR A 233 2.59 13.30 -5.74
C THR A 233 2.33 14.73 -5.24
N LYS A 234 3.35 15.41 -4.68
CA LYS A 234 3.26 16.85 -4.32
C LYS A 234 3.48 17.74 -5.55
N PRO A 235 2.91 18.97 -5.59
CA PRO A 235 3.17 19.92 -6.67
C PRO A 235 4.65 20.23 -6.90
N LYS A 236 5.44 20.30 -5.83
CA LYS A 236 6.89 20.50 -5.93
C LYS A 236 7.55 19.36 -6.72
N ASP A 237 7.15 18.13 -6.43
CA ASP A 237 7.74 16.94 -7.03
C ASP A 237 7.37 16.83 -8.52
N TYR A 238 6.12 17.17 -8.85
CA TYR A 238 5.64 17.22 -10.23
C TYR A 238 6.27 18.34 -11.08
N HIS A 239 6.45 19.54 -10.52
CA HIS A 239 6.97 20.70 -11.27
C HIS A 239 8.49 20.86 -11.22
N SER A 240 9.20 20.04 -10.45
CA SER A 240 10.67 20.05 -10.45
C SER A 240 11.19 19.84 -11.88
N LYS A 241 11.91 20.84 -12.41
CA LYS A 241 12.59 20.74 -13.71
C LYS A 241 13.83 19.88 -13.52
N THR A 242 14.12 19.05 -14.52
CA THR A 242 15.36 18.25 -14.60
C THR A 242 16.54 19.19 -14.88
N GLU A 243 16.92 20.00 -13.91
CA GLU A 243 18.12 20.84 -14.00
C GLU A 243 19.33 19.99 -13.58
N GLN A 244 20.07 19.52 -14.59
CA GLN A 244 21.43 18.96 -14.56
C GLN A 244 21.72 17.84 -13.53
N GLU A 245 21.92 16.61 -14.07
CA GLU A 245 22.57 15.44 -13.44
C GLU A 245 21.98 14.91 -12.11
N GLN A 246 20.90 15.50 -11.59
CA GLN A 246 20.12 14.91 -10.50
C GLN A 246 18.91 14.15 -11.09
N GLU A 247 18.89 12.86 -10.79
CA GLU A 247 17.88 11.86 -11.13
C GLU A 247 16.47 12.49 -11.21
N ALA A 248 15.87 12.52 -12.40
CA ALA A 248 14.56 13.11 -12.62
C ALA A 248 13.57 12.59 -11.56
N ASN A 249 12.77 13.49 -10.97
CA ASN A 249 11.90 13.14 -9.85
C ASN A 249 11.00 11.94 -10.24
N LYS A 250 11.21 10.81 -9.56
CA LYS A 250 10.54 9.53 -9.86
C LYS A 250 9.03 9.69 -9.95
N ASP A 251 8.43 10.55 -9.13
CA ASP A 251 6.99 10.80 -9.14
C ASP A 251 6.49 11.39 -10.46
N ARG A 252 7.22 12.36 -11.00
CA ARG A 252 6.90 12.97 -12.29
C ARG A 252 7.04 11.96 -13.41
N ILE A 253 8.10 11.15 -13.40
CA ILE A 253 8.32 10.10 -14.40
C ILE A 253 7.15 9.10 -14.37
N CYS A 254 6.71 8.67 -13.19
CA CYS A 254 5.57 7.76 -13.05
C CYS A 254 4.30 8.35 -13.72
N ILE A 255 3.98 9.62 -13.45
CA ILE A 255 2.81 10.28 -14.06
C ILE A 255 2.98 10.37 -15.57
N ASP A 256 4.11 10.88 -16.05
CA ASP A 256 4.36 11.09 -17.48
C ASP A 256 4.35 9.78 -18.27
N VAL A 257 4.79 8.66 -17.67
CA VAL A 257 4.73 7.33 -18.28
C VAL A 257 3.29 6.84 -18.37
N LEU A 258 2.53 6.92 -17.28
CA LEU A 258 1.16 6.41 -17.25
C LEU A 258 0.18 7.23 -18.10
N GLU A 259 0.47 8.51 -18.38
CA GLU A 259 -0.38 9.35 -19.24
C GLU A 259 -0.18 9.10 -20.75
N ARG A 260 0.85 8.35 -21.12
CA ARG A 260 1.15 8.00 -22.51
C ARG A 260 0.49 6.69 -22.97
N GLU A 261 0.01 5.89 -22.03
CA GLU A 261 -0.57 4.54 -22.22
C GLU A 261 -2.10 4.58 -22.10
#